data_AF-A0A4R6GX27-F1
#
_entry.id   AF-A0A4R6GX27-F1
#
_cell.length_a   1.000
_cell.length_b   1.000
_cell.length_c   1.000
_cell.angle_alpha   90.00
_cell.angle_beta   90.00
_cell.angle_gamma   90.00
#
_symmetry.space_group_name_H-M   'P 1'
#
loop_
_entity.id
_entity.type
_entity.pdbx_description
1 polymer ?
#
loop_
_entity_poly.entity_id
_entity_poly.type
_entity_poly.pdbx_seq_one_letter_code
_entity_poly.pdbx_strand_id
1 'polypeptide(L)'
;MKALKIILVVATLVALIFVLFKEQIKSLFTSDSTKADTIFKKVSGSTPSSSPSREQIKSPSPVKDAGHISAVAVNNPMNIRAVSKNNWKGKITKEGEAFESFDRLVNGVRAGAKLVQNYFKLHGLKTIEKIIYRYAPPAENDTESYIQLAEDETGYKRDAELKPDKETIFALCKAMCKMENAYNLEKEVFDEAWELI
;
A
#
# COMPACT_ATOMS: atom_id res chain seq x y z
N MET A 1 22.18 -34.10 27.10
CA MET A 1 22.65 -34.84 25.90
C MET A 1 21.62 -34.96 24.76
N LYS A 2 20.30 -35.06 25.02
CA LYS A 2 19.29 -35.20 23.95
C LYS A 2 19.10 -33.93 23.08
N ALA A 3 19.08 -32.75 23.68
CA ALA A 3 18.90 -31.47 22.96
C ALA A 3 20.05 -31.15 21.99
N LEU A 4 21.29 -31.45 22.37
CA LEU A 4 22.47 -31.22 21.52
C LEU A 4 22.47 -32.09 20.27
N LYS A 5 21.94 -33.32 20.36
CA LYS A 5 21.78 -34.22 19.20
C LYS A 5 20.71 -33.72 18.22
N ILE A 6 19.63 -33.10 18.72
CA ILE A 6 18.58 -32.53 17.86
C ILE A 6 19.09 -31.32 17.09
N ILE A 7 19.82 -30.42 17.75
CA ILE A 7 20.40 -29.23 17.08
C ILE A 7 21.37 -29.66 15.98
N LEU A 8 22.21 -30.66 16.26
CA LEU A 8 23.16 -31.18 15.28
C LEU A 8 22.45 -31.80 14.06
N VAL A 9 21.35 -32.52 14.27
CA VAL A 9 20.53 -33.12 13.19
C VAL A 9 19.82 -32.05 12.35
N VAL A 10 19.31 -30.99 12.97
CA VAL A 10 18.67 -29.88 12.23
C VAL A 10 19.71 -29.11 11.41
N ALA A 11 20.88 -28.83 11.98
CA ALA A 11 21.95 -28.13 11.27
C ALA A 11 22.45 -28.91 10.06
N THR A 12 22.58 -30.25 10.16
CA THR A 12 23.00 -31.09 9.03
C THR A 12 21.92 -31.19 7.95
N LEU A 13 20.63 -31.23 8.32
CA LEU A 13 19.51 -31.20 7.38
C LEU A 13 19.46 -29.90 6.58
N VAL A 14 19.66 -28.75 7.23
CA VAL A 14 19.68 -27.44 6.54
C VAL A 14 20.88 -27.34 5.59
N ALA A 15 22.06 -27.80 6.02
CA ALA A 15 23.25 -27.84 5.15
C ALA A 15 23.05 -28.76 3.94
N LEU A 16 22.40 -29.92 4.13
CA LEU A 16 22.09 -30.85 3.04
C LEU A 16 21.12 -30.23 2.03
N ILE A 17 20.09 -29.53 2.49
CA ILE A 17 19.16 -28.78 1.62
C ILE A 17 19.96 -27.73 0.81
N PHE A 18 20.85 -26.97 1.45
CA PHE A 18 21.68 -26.00 0.71
C PHE A 18 22.56 -26.65 -0.36
N VAL A 19 23.11 -27.85 -0.11
CA VAL A 19 23.91 -28.59 -1.08
C VAL A 19 23.04 -29.14 -2.22
N LEU A 20 21.89 -29.73 -1.90
CA LEU A 20 20.98 -30.33 -2.89
C LEU A 20 20.35 -29.28 -3.82
N PHE A 21 20.15 -28.06 -3.33
CA PHE A 21 19.47 -26.99 -4.07
C PHE A 21 20.41 -25.89 -4.55
N LYS A 22 21.74 -26.00 -4.34
CA LYS A 22 22.71 -24.95 -4.70
C LYS A 22 22.65 -24.57 -6.18
N GLU A 23 22.54 -25.56 -7.07
CA GLU A 23 22.51 -25.33 -8.52
C GLU A 23 21.17 -24.75 -8.99
N GLN A 24 20.05 -25.14 -8.37
CA GLN A 24 18.74 -24.53 -8.64
C GLN A 24 18.67 -23.09 -8.14
N ILE A 25 19.30 -22.77 -7.00
CA ILE A 25 19.42 -21.40 -6.52
C ILE A 25 20.32 -20.59 -7.46
N LYS A 26 21.44 -21.15 -7.93
CA LYS A 26 22.36 -20.46 -8.84
C LYS A 26 21.69 -20.13 -10.19
N SER A 27 20.83 -21.02 -10.71
CA SER A 27 20.09 -20.76 -11.95
C SER A 27 19.00 -19.68 -11.78
N LEU A 28 18.41 -19.53 -10.59
CA LEU A 28 17.48 -18.44 -10.27
C LEU A 28 18.13 -17.05 -10.26
N PHE A 29 19.44 -16.98 -10.04
CA PHE A 29 20.19 -15.71 -9.97
C PHE A 29 21.15 -15.49 -11.14
N THR A 30 21.19 -16.40 -12.12
CA THR A 30 21.98 -16.22 -13.34
C THR A 30 21.06 -15.80 -14.49
N SER A 31 20.66 -14.53 -14.52
CA SER A 31 20.08 -13.94 -15.73
C SER A 31 21.22 -13.65 -16.72
N ASP A 32 21.13 -14.26 -17.89
CA ASP A 32 22.08 -14.18 -19.00
C ASP A 32 22.34 -12.71 -19.42
N SER A 33 23.52 -12.19 -19.10
CA SER A 33 23.94 -10.81 -19.40
C SER A 33 24.19 -10.56 -20.89
N THR A 34 24.22 -11.62 -21.70
CA THR A 34 24.67 -11.54 -23.10
C THR A 34 23.64 -10.89 -24.04
N LYS A 35 22.37 -10.80 -23.64
CA LYS A 35 21.33 -10.06 -24.39
C LYS A 35 21.34 -8.55 -24.10
N ALA A 36 21.88 -8.11 -22.97
CA ALA A 36 21.92 -6.70 -22.60
C ALA A 36 22.99 -5.92 -23.39
N ASP A 37 24.16 -6.54 -23.62
CA ASP A 37 25.29 -5.89 -24.28
C ASP A 37 25.06 -5.60 -25.77
N THR A 38 24.28 -6.45 -26.45
CA THR A 38 23.94 -6.26 -27.87
C THR A 38 22.98 -5.08 -28.08
N ILE A 39 22.14 -4.78 -27.10
CA ILE A 39 21.18 -3.67 -27.14
C ILE A 39 21.89 -2.35 -26.79
N PHE A 40 22.85 -2.38 -25.86
CA PHE A 40 23.55 -1.20 -25.37
C PHE A 40 24.39 -0.48 -26.44
N LYS A 41 24.97 -1.23 -27.39
CA LYS A 41 25.85 -0.67 -28.43
C LYS A 41 25.10 0.05 -29.57
N LYS A 42 23.77 -0.16 -29.69
CA LYS A 42 22.95 0.47 -30.76
C LYS A 42 22.38 1.84 -30.36
N VAL A 43 22.47 2.21 -29.08
CA VAL A 43 21.84 3.42 -28.51
C VAL A 43 22.86 4.49 -28.08
N SER A 44 24.17 4.27 -28.27
CA SER A 44 25.21 5.26 -27.93
C SER A 44 25.32 6.35 -29.00
N GLY A 45 24.34 7.25 -29.02
CA GLY A 45 24.37 8.53 -29.71
C GLY A 45 23.51 9.51 -28.92
N SER A 46 24.17 10.44 -28.23
CA SER A 46 23.63 11.52 -27.37
C SER A 46 23.04 11.11 -26.01
N THR A 47 23.85 11.35 -24.97
CA THR A 47 23.47 11.40 -23.55
C THR A 47 22.56 12.60 -23.29
N PRO A 48 21.57 12.46 -22.39
CA PRO A 48 21.80 13.01 -21.06
C PRO A 48 21.46 12.02 -19.94
N SER A 49 22.13 12.25 -18.81
CA SER A 49 22.01 11.56 -17.52
C SER A 49 20.57 11.23 -17.12
N SER A 50 20.24 9.93 -17.01
CA SER A 50 19.06 9.45 -16.26
C SER A 50 19.28 8.02 -15.73
N SER A 51 19.38 7.88 -14.42
CA SER A 51 19.30 6.60 -13.71
C SER A 51 17.89 5.98 -13.85
N PRO A 52 17.73 4.65 -13.83
CA PRO A 52 16.48 4.01 -14.22
C PRO A 52 15.43 4.11 -13.10
N SER A 53 14.34 4.80 -13.42
CA SER A 53 13.13 4.94 -12.60
C SER A 53 12.45 3.59 -12.41
N ARG A 54 12.51 3.06 -11.19
CA ARG A 54 11.54 2.08 -10.67
C ARG A 54 10.15 2.70 -10.81
N GLU A 55 9.23 2.02 -11.50
CA GLU A 55 7.84 2.49 -11.69
C GLU A 55 7.28 3.05 -10.37
N GLN A 56 7.26 4.38 -10.30
CA GLN A 56 6.51 5.12 -9.31
C GLN A 56 5.05 4.92 -9.69
N ILE A 57 4.34 4.13 -8.87
CA ILE A 57 2.89 4.02 -8.95
C ILE A 57 2.34 5.42 -8.67
N LYS A 58 1.93 6.10 -9.74
CA LYS A 58 1.30 7.42 -9.70
C LYS A 58 0.05 7.37 -8.84
N SER A 59 0.03 8.21 -7.81
CA SER A 59 -1.14 8.43 -6.97
C SER A 59 -2.08 9.42 -7.70
N PRO A 60 -3.32 9.65 -7.27
CA PRO A 60 -4.20 10.58 -7.96
C PRO A 60 -3.86 12.01 -7.58
N SER A 61 -3.90 12.91 -8.56
CA SER A 61 -4.31 14.29 -8.30
C SER A 61 -5.80 14.35 -8.01
N PRO A 62 -6.29 15.38 -7.31
CA PRO A 62 -7.72 15.60 -7.14
C PRO A 62 -8.36 15.70 -8.52
N VAL A 63 -9.25 14.75 -8.86
CA VAL A 63 -10.03 14.83 -10.10
C VAL A 63 -11.08 15.91 -9.89
N LYS A 64 -10.73 17.13 -10.30
CA LYS A 64 -11.72 18.13 -10.68
C LYS A 64 -12.19 17.75 -12.08
N ASP A 65 -13.49 17.44 -12.21
CA ASP A 65 -14.26 17.56 -13.46
C ASP A 65 -14.38 16.37 -14.42
N ALA A 66 -14.37 15.12 -13.95
CA ALA A 66 -14.90 13.99 -14.75
C ALA A 66 -16.02 13.26 -14.01
N GLY A 67 -17.28 13.61 -14.29
CA GLY A 67 -18.49 12.84 -13.98
C GLY A 67 -18.50 12.18 -12.60
N HIS A 68 -18.65 12.98 -11.55
CA HIS A 68 -18.50 12.60 -10.14
C HIS A 68 -19.52 11.53 -9.71
N ILE A 69 -19.24 10.25 -10.00
CA ILE A 69 -19.91 9.14 -9.30
C ILE A 69 -19.36 9.21 -7.87
N SER A 70 -20.17 9.70 -6.93
CA SER A 70 -19.75 9.84 -5.52
C SER A 70 -19.15 8.51 -5.01
N ALA A 71 -18.12 8.56 -4.16
CA ALA A 71 -17.59 7.34 -3.54
C ALA A 71 -18.64 6.50 -2.79
N VAL A 72 -19.76 7.11 -2.40
CA VAL A 72 -20.93 6.42 -1.83
C VAL A 72 -21.55 5.47 -2.86
N ALA A 73 -21.57 5.84 -4.15
CA ALA A 73 -22.17 5.02 -5.21
C ALA A 73 -21.34 3.78 -5.57
N VAL A 74 -20.03 3.78 -5.29
CA VAL A 74 -19.13 2.62 -5.49
C VAL A 74 -18.63 2.01 -4.18
N ASN A 75 -19.18 2.43 -3.04
CA ASN A 75 -18.81 1.97 -1.70
C ASN A 75 -17.31 2.08 -1.37
N ASN A 76 -16.60 3.08 -1.90
CA ASN A 76 -15.16 3.29 -1.71
C ASN A 76 -14.87 4.69 -1.11
N PRO A 77 -15.21 4.94 0.17
CA PRO A 77 -15.17 6.28 0.76
C PRO A 77 -13.77 6.90 0.85
N MET A 78 -12.71 6.07 0.85
CA MET A 78 -11.33 6.56 0.81
C MET A 78 -10.79 6.72 -0.61
N ASN A 79 -11.54 6.38 -1.68
CA ASN A 79 -11.04 6.48 -3.06
C ASN A 79 -9.80 5.60 -3.34
N ILE A 80 -9.77 4.39 -2.78
CA ILE A 80 -8.65 3.43 -2.96
C ILE A 80 -8.50 3.09 -4.44
N ARG A 81 -7.28 3.20 -4.99
CA ARG A 81 -6.96 2.82 -6.37
C ARG A 81 -7.04 1.32 -6.61
N ALA A 82 -7.52 0.95 -7.79
CA ALA A 82 -7.53 -0.44 -8.21
C ALA A 82 -6.11 -0.94 -8.49
N VAL A 83 -5.76 -2.10 -7.93
CA VAL A 83 -4.52 -2.80 -8.24
C VAL A 83 -4.86 -4.25 -8.51
N SER A 84 -4.39 -4.80 -9.63
CA SER A 84 -4.70 -6.18 -10.06
C SER A 84 -4.33 -7.24 -9.02
N LYS A 85 -3.29 -6.99 -8.22
CA LYS A 85 -2.82 -7.88 -7.16
C LYS A 85 -3.68 -7.82 -5.89
N ASN A 86 -4.50 -6.79 -5.71
CA ASN A 86 -5.34 -6.64 -4.53
C ASN A 86 -6.65 -7.42 -4.70
N ASN A 87 -6.85 -8.42 -3.83
CA ASN A 87 -8.08 -9.20 -3.76
C ASN A 87 -8.86 -8.89 -2.48
N TRP A 88 -9.51 -7.72 -2.45
CA TRP A 88 -10.27 -7.30 -1.28
C TRP A 88 -11.57 -8.10 -1.14
N LYS A 89 -11.95 -8.47 0.10
CA LYS A 89 -13.29 -9.01 0.38
C LYS A 89 -14.35 -7.99 -0.02
N GLY A 90 -15.34 -8.44 -0.80
CA GLY A 90 -16.44 -7.61 -1.32
C GLY A 90 -16.07 -6.77 -2.55
N LYS A 91 -14.86 -6.94 -3.12
CA LYS A 91 -14.46 -6.25 -4.36
C LYS A 91 -15.37 -6.66 -5.52
N ILE A 92 -15.91 -5.66 -6.21
CA ILE A 92 -16.67 -5.81 -7.46
C ILE A 92 -16.08 -5.00 -8.62
N THR A 93 -14.89 -4.42 -8.41
CA THR A 93 -14.12 -3.65 -9.39
C THR A 93 -13.90 -4.45 -10.67
N LYS A 94 -14.24 -3.84 -11.80
CA LYS A 94 -14.02 -4.42 -13.12
C LYS A 94 -12.58 -4.18 -13.57
N GLU A 95 -12.09 -5.05 -14.45
CA GLU A 95 -10.78 -4.86 -15.06
C GLU A 95 -10.73 -3.53 -15.83
N GLY A 96 -9.65 -2.76 -15.63
CA GLY A 96 -9.45 -1.45 -16.24
C GLY A 96 -10.02 -0.27 -15.46
N GLU A 97 -10.83 -0.49 -14.41
CA GLU A 97 -11.28 0.61 -13.53
C GLU A 97 -10.11 1.18 -12.72
N ALA A 98 -10.05 2.51 -12.56
CA ALA A 98 -8.96 3.19 -11.87
C ALA A 98 -9.04 3.12 -10.34
N PHE A 99 -10.24 2.89 -9.81
CA PHE A 99 -10.56 2.88 -8.39
C PHE A 99 -11.30 1.59 -8.03
N GLU A 100 -11.10 1.14 -6.80
CA GLU A 100 -11.82 -0.02 -6.29
C GLU A 100 -13.31 0.31 -6.11
N SER A 101 -14.17 -0.69 -6.32
CA SER A 101 -15.59 -0.65 -5.99
C SER A 101 -15.96 -1.88 -5.16
N PHE A 102 -16.92 -1.71 -4.26
CA PHE A 102 -17.28 -2.73 -3.28
C PHE A 102 -18.79 -3.00 -3.30
N ASP A 103 -19.16 -4.24 -2.99
CA ASP A 103 -20.56 -4.68 -2.85
C ASP A 103 -21.32 -3.96 -1.73
N ARG A 104 -20.61 -3.57 -0.66
CA ARG A 104 -21.14 -2.90 0.53
C ARG A 104 -20.13 -1.88 1.04
N LEU A 105 -20.63 -0.75 1.56
CA LEU A 105 -19.83 0.31 2.19
C LEU A 105 -18.86 -0.23 3.25
N VAL A 106 -19.32 -1.14 4.10
CA VAL A 106 -18.53 -1.80 5.16
C VAL A 106 -17.27 -2.47 4.58
N ASN A 107 -17.35 -3.07 3.39
CA ASN A 107 -16.20 -3.71 2.76
C ASN A 107 -15.17 -2.70 2.23
N GLY A 108 -15.62 -1.53 1.75
CA GLY A 108 -14.73 -0.44 1.36
C GLY A 108 -14.05 0.21 2.56
N VAL A 109 -14.79 0.49 3.63
CA VAL A 109 -14.23 0.98 4.91
C VAL A 109 -13.22 -0.02 5.47
N ARG A 110 -13.54 -1.31 5.45
CA ARG A 110 -12.64 -2.40 5.87
C ARG A 110 -11.35 -2.41 5.03
N ALA A 111 -11.43 -2.23 3.71
CA ALA A 111 -10.26 -2.14 2.85
C ALA A 111 -9.38 -0.94 3.23
N GLY A 112 -9.98 0.22 3.50
CA GLY A 112 -9.30 1.41 3.99
C GLY A 112 -8.58 1.19 5.33
N ALA A 113 -9.27 0.61 6.30
CA ALA A 113 -8.69 0.29 7.61
C ALA A 113 -7.49 -0.67 7.48
N LYS A 114 -7.59 -1.70 6.63
CA LYS A 114 -6.46 -2.61 6.36
C LYS A 114 -5.29 -1.91 5.65
N LEU A 115 -5.58 -0.99 4.73
CA LEU A 115 -4.55 -0.21 4.05
C LEU A 115 -3.75 0.61 5.07
N VAL A 116 -4.44 1.34 5.96
CA VAL A 116 -3.79 2.13 7.01
C VAL A 116 -3.03 1.21 7.97
N GLN A 117 -3.62 0.11 8.45
CA GLN A 117 -2.90 -0.87 9.28
C GLN A 117 -1.62 -1.39 8.62
N ASN A 118 -1.64 -1.64 7.31
CA ASN A 118 -0.47 -2.09 6.57
C ASN A 118 0.62 -1.01 6.49
N TYR A 119 0.25 0.27 6.45
CA TYR A 119 1.23 1.37 6.52
C TYR A 119 2.00 1.35 7.85
N PHE A 120 1.30 1.10 8.96
CA PHE A 120 1.97 0.89 10.25
C PHE A 120 2.82 -0.39 10.26
N LYS A 121 2.22 -1.54 9.93
CA LYS A 121 2.82 -2.87 10.14
C LYS A 121 3.91 -3.23 9.14
N LEU A 122 3.72 -2.91 7.86
CA LEU A 122 4.60 -3.33 6.77
C LEU A 122 5.60 -2.24 6.35
N HIS A 123 5.27 -0.97 6.61
CA HIS A 123 6.07 0.17 6.17
C HIS A 123 6.64 1.00 7.32
N GLY A 124 6.27 0.72 8.58
CA GLY A 124 6.77 1.46 9.74
C GLY A 124 6.35 2.94 9.75
N LEU A 125 5.26 3.28 9.07
CA LEU A 125 4.75 4.66 9.00
C LEU A 125 3.86 4.90 10.20
N LYS A 126 4.37 5.65 11.17
CA LYS A 126 3.75 5.83 12.48
C LYS A 126 3.30 7.26 12.78
N THR A 127 3.27 8.13 11.79
CA THR A 127 2.86 9.54 11.97
C THR A 127 1.87 9.91 10.87
N ILE A 128 1.00 10.89 11.12
CA ILE A 128 0.05 11.39 10.10
C ILE A 128 0.82 11.78 8.85
N GLU A 129 1.90 12.56 9.01
CA GLU A 129 2.72 13.03 7.91
C GLU A 129 3.17 11.87 7.02
N LYS A 130 3.78 10.83 7.59
CA LYS A 130 4.29 9.67 6.83
C LYS A 130 3.17 8.89 6.13
N ILE A 131 2.02 8.75 6.80
CA ILE A 131 0.85 8.04 6.27
C ILE A 131 0.29 8.82 5.07
N ILE A 132 0.08 10.13 5.22
CA ILE A 132 -0.48 10.98 4.19
C ILE A 132 0.49 11.20 3.02
N TYR A 133 1.79 11.37 3.26
CA TYR A 133 2.79 11.43 2.18
C TYR A 133 2.80 10.17 1.31
N ARG A 134 2.55 9.01 1.90
CA ARG A 134 2.41 7.75 1.15
C ARG A 134 1.09 7.68 0.39
N TYR A 135 0.03 8.20 0.98
CA TYR A 135 -1.32 8.11 0.42
C TYR A 135 -1.55 9.11 -0.72
N ALA A 136 -1.17 10.37 -0.49
CA ALA A 136 -1.37 11.52 -1.35
C ALA A 136 -0.04 12.28 -1.49
N PRO A 137 0.89 11.81 -2.35
CA PRO A 137 2.19 12.42 -2.54
C PRO A 137 2.09 13.83 -3.17
N PRO A 138 3.05 14.73 -2.87
CA PRO A 138 2.97 16.16 -3.20
C PRO A 138 3.15 16.48 -4.67
N ALA A 139 3.66 15.54 -5.47
CA ALA A 139 3.77 15.71 -6.92
C ALA A 139 2.39 15.81 -7.59
N GLU A 140 1.36 15.27 -6.93
CA GLU A 140 0.03 15.13 -7.50
C GLU A 140 -1.05 15.79 -6.63
N ASN A 141 -0.79 15.99 -5.33
CA ASN A 141 -1.75 16.46 -4.36
C ASN A 141 -1.26 17.68 -3.59
N ASP A 142 -2.20 18.41 -3.00
CA ASP A 142 -1.91 19.31 -1.89
C ASP A 142 -1.78 18.51 -0.59
N THR A 143 -0.66 17.81 -0.45
CA THR A 143 -0.35 16.94 0.70
C THR A 143 -0.37 17.71 2.01
N GLU A 144 0.05 18.96 2.00
CA GLU A 144 0.15 19.78 3.21
C GLU A 144 -1.25 20.13 3.74
N SER A 145 -2.17 20.55 2.87
CA SER A 145 -3.58 20.74 3.26
C SER A 145 -4.23 19.45 3.78
N TYR A 146 -3.84 18.28 3.25
CA TYR A 146 -4.30 16.98 3.76
C TYR A 146 -3.75 16.70 5.15
N ILE A 147 -2.46 16.90 5.38
CA ILE A 147 -1.87 16.73 6.71
C ILE A 147 -2.58 17.65 7.72
N GLN A 148 -2.81 18.92 7.38
CA GLN A 148 -3.50 19.86 8.26
C GLN A 148 -4.93 19.39 8.60
N LEU A 149 -5.71 18.98 7.60
CA LEU A 149 -7.06 18.45 7.84
C LEU A 149 -7.00 17.20 8.72
N ALA A 150 -6.04 16.31 8.50
CA ALA A 150 -5.89 15.11 9.32
C ALA A 150 -5.47 15.43 10.77
N GLU A 151 -4.60 16.43 11.01
CA GLU A 151 -4.31 16.91 12.35
C GLU A 151 -5.58 17.44 13.04
N ASP A 152 -6.36 18.27 12.35
CA ASP A 152 -7.56 18.90 12.89
C ASP A 152 -8.65 17.88 13.21
N GLU A 153 -8.89 16.91 12.32
CA GLU A 153 -9.91 15.86 12.50
C GLU A 153 -9.53 14.82 13.55
N THR A 154 -8.23 14.50 13.69
CA THR A 154 -7.77 13.46 14.62
C THR A 154 -7.36 14.00 15.99
N GLY A 155 -6.99 15.28 16.08
CA GLY A 155 -6.40 15.90 17.26
C GLY A 155 -4.93 15.51 17.52
N TYR A 156 -4.33 14.67 16.67
CA TYR A 156 -2.93 14.30 16.75
C TYR A 156 -2.05 15.30 16.00
N LYS A 157 -0.81 15.48 16.44
CA LYS A 157 0.18 16.26 15.70
C LYS A 157 0.77 15.45 14.55
N ARG A 158 1.17 16.13 13.47
CA ARG A 158 1.66 15.51 12.22
C ARG A 158 2.83 14.55 12.42
N ASP A 159 3.66 14.83 13.42
CA ASP A 159 4.91 14.14 13.77
C ASP A 159 4.78 13.26 15.03
N ALA A 160 3.63 13.27 15.70
CA ALA A 160 3.39 12.44 16.87
C ALA A 160 3.47 10.94 16.50
N GLU A 161 4.14 10.16 17.35
CA GLU A 161 4.19 8.70 17.17
C GLU A 161 2.85 8.08 17.57
N LEU A 162 2.19 7.48 16.58
CA LEU A 162 0.89 6.85 16.68
C LEU A 162 1.02 5.33 16.84
N LYS A 163 0.03 4.73 17.50
CA LYS A 163 -0.13 3.27 17.60
C LYS A 163 -1.24 2.81 16.66
N PRO A 164 -1.13 1.62 16.04
CA PRO A 164 -2.18 1.11 15.16
C PRO A 164 -3.34 0.45 15.93
N ASP A 165 -3.81 1.10 17.00
CA ASP A 165 -5.02 0.67 17.72
C ASP A 165 -6.30 1.10 16.98
N LYS A 166 -7.44 0.54 17.41
CA LYS A 166 -8.73 0.70 16.71
C LYS A 166 -9.13 2.16 16.62
N GLU A 167 -8.96 2.90 17.70
CA GLU A 167 -9.31 4.31 17.84
C GLU A 167 -8.45 5.19 16.92
N THR A 168 -7.15 4.95 16.88
CA THR A 168 -6.23 5.69 16.00
C THR A 168 -6.54 5.41 14.53
N ILE A 169 -6.74 4.13 14.15
CA ILE A 169 -7.06 3.78 12.76
C ILE A 169 -8.43 4.35 12.37
N PHE A 170 -9.42 4.34 13.26
CA PHE A 170 -10.70 4.99 13.02
C PHE A 170 -10.54 6.48 12.73
N ALA A 171 -9.83 7.21 13.60
CA ALA A 171 -9.62 8.65 13.45
C ALA A 171 -8.95 8.98 12.11
N LEU A 172 -7.90 8.24 11.74
CA LEU A 172 -7.21 8.39 10.46
C LEU A 172 -8.12 8.09 9.28
N CYS A 173 -8.82 6.95 9.28
CA CYS A 173 -9.74 6.58 8.21
C CYS A 173 -10.86 7.61 8.05
N LYS A 174 -11.39 8.16 9.14
CA LYS A 174 -12.42 9.20 9.12
C LYS A 174 -11.92 10.48 8.45
N ALA A 175 -10.74 10.97 8.85
CA ALA A 175 -10.11 12.14 8.24
C ALA A 175 -9.87 11.94 6.74
N MET A 176 -9.37 10.76 6.36
CA MET A 176 -9.11 10.42 4.95
C MET A 176 -10.40 10.32 4.13
N CYS A 177 -11.46 9.70 4.64
CA CYS A 177 -12.77 9.67 3.96
C CYS A 177 -13.33 11.08 3.73
N LYS A 178 -13.15 11.96 4.72
CA LYS A 178 -13.60 13.36 4.64
C LYS A 178 -12.82 14.13 3.57
N MET A 179 -11.50 13.98 3.50
CA MET A 179 -10.70 14.64 2.47
C MET A 179 -11.04 14.15 1.06
N GLU A 180 -11.15 12.83 0.90
CA GLU A 180 -11.29 12.22 -0.44
C GLU A 180 -12.68 12.43 -1.04
N ASN A 181 -13.73 12.39 -0.22
CA ASN A 181 -15.10 12.35 -0.73
C ASN A 181 -16.11 13.16 0.08
N ALA A 182 -15.64 14.03 0.99
CA ALA A 182 -16.50 14.72 1.97
C ALA A 182 -17.40 13.74 2.77
N TYR A 183 -16.98 12.47 2.87
CA TYR A 183 -17.76 11.44 3.53
C TYR A 183 -17.47 11.43 5.03
N ASN A 184 -18.49 11.67 5.85
CA ASN A 184 -18.38 11.52 7.30
C ASN A 184 -18.47 10.03 7.67
N LEU A 185 -17.34 9.42 8.04
CA LEU A 185 -17.32 8.04 8.47
C LEU A 185 -17.88 7.90 9.89
N GLU A 186 -19.09 7.35 9.98
CA GLU A 186 -19.73 7.00 11.25
C GLU A 186 -19.00 5.86 11.96
N LYS A 187 -18.96 5.94 13.29
CA LYS A 187 -18.21 5.00 14.12
C LYS A 187 -18.78 3.58 14.02
N GLU A 188 -20.09 3.45 13.92
CA GLU A 188 -20.80 2.17 13.84
C GLU A 188 -20.43 1.41 12.56
N VAL A 189 -20.34 2.12 11.43
CA VAL A 189 -19.91 1.54 10.15
C VAL A 189 -18.46 1.07 10.23
N PHE A 190 -17.59 1.88 10.85
CA PHE A 190 -16.21 1.49 11.06
C PHE A 190 -16.08 0.29 12.01
N ASP A 191 -16.88 0.25 13.07
CA ASP A 191 -16.88 -0.85 14.03
C ASP A 191 -17.30 -2.16 13.34
N GLU A 192 -18.36 -2.16 12.53
CA GLU A 192 -18.73 -3.34 11.71
C GLU A 192 -17.61 -3.74 10.75
N ALA A 193 -16.97 -2.76 10.09
CA ALA A 193 -15.86 -3.03 9.18
C ALA A 193 -14.64 -3.61 9.90
N TRP A 194 -14.36 -3.15 11.12
CA TRP A 194 -13.22 -3.57 11.93
C TRP A 194 -13.33 -5.04 12.36
N GLU A 195 -14.53 -5.52 12.70
CA GLU A 195 -14.77 -6.92 13.07
C GLU A 195 -14.52 -7.90 11.90
N LEU A 196 -14.32 -7.40 10.68
CA LEU A 196 -14.06 -8.19 9.47
C LEU A 196 -12.58 -8.19 9.03
N ILE A 197 -11.68 -7.53 9.77
CA ILE A 197 -10.26 -7.35 9.40
C ILE A 197 -9.42 -8.60 9.65
#